data_AF-A0A4Y2GTN5-F1
#
_entry.id   AF-A0A4Y2GTN5-F1
#
_cell.length_a   1.000
_cell.length_b   1.000
_cell.length_c   1.000
_cell.angle_alpha   90.00
_cell.angle_beta   90.00
_cell.angle_gamma   90.00
#
_symmetry.space_group_name_H-M   'P 1'
#
loop_
_entity.id
_entity.type
_entity.pdbx_description
1 polymer ?
#
loop_
_entity_poly.entity_id
_entity_poly.type
_entity_poly.pdbx_seq_one_letter_code
_entity_poly.pdbx_strand_id
1 'polypeptide(L)'
;MQGPPSHQKIPNQATWKRLRTNSSRQEKEGRKTEEKETEAKTDEVADLADLKDSLQALKEVKILLQEFPTPLEAARRSRQAKTKQEKALIVLSALMGD
;
A
#
# COMPACT_ATOMS: atom_id res chain seq x y z
N MET A 1 -70.39 19.95 -17.44
CA MET A 1 -69.38 19.35 -18.33
C MET A 1 -68.55 18.38 -17.49
N GLN A 2 -68.67 17.07 -17.71
CA GLN A 2 -67.85 16.06 -17.03
C GLN A 2 -66.53 15.89 -17.80
N GLY A 3 -65.40 16.10 -17.15
CA GLY A 3 -64.08 15.74 -17.68
C GLY A 3 -63.82 14.23 -17.54
N PRO A 4 -62.93 13.64 -18.36
CA PRO A 4 -62.79 12.19 -18.45
C PRO A 4 -62.15 11.59 -17.18
N PRO A 5 -62.46 10.32 -16.84
CA PRO A 5 -61.91 9.66 -15.68
C PRO A 5 -60.45 9.25 -15.94
N SER A 6 -59.59 9.60 -14.99
CA SER A 6 -58.17 9.26 -15.02
C SER A 6 -57.98 7.75 -14.80
N HIS A 7 -57.52 7.05 -15.83
CA HIS A 7 -57.19 5.62 -15.76
C HIS A 7 -55.86 5.41 -15.01
N GLN A 8 -55.92 5.23 -13.69
CA GLN A 8 -54.80 4.63 -12.95
C GLN A 8 -54.77 3.11 -13.22
N LYS A 9 -53.79 2.66 -14.00
CA LYS A 9 -53.54 1.23 -14.21
C LYS A 9 -52.89 0.64 -12.95
N ILE A 10 -53.64 -0.20 -12.23
CA ILE A 10 -53.10 -0.98 -11.11
C ILE A 10 -52.10 -2.01 -11.67
N PRO A 11 -50.86 -2.07 -11.17
CA PRO A 11 -49.88 -3.04 -11.65
C PRO A 11 -50.34 -4.48 -11.35
N ASN A 12 -50.23 -5.36 -12.33
CA ASN A 12 -50.57 -6.78 -12.18
C ASN A 12 -49.52 -7.54 -11.35
N GLN A 13 -49.83 -8.76 -10.91
CA GLN A 13 -48.92 -9.55 -10.08
C GLN A 13 -47.53 -9.78 -10.72
N ALA A 14 -47.46 -9.86 -12.05
CA ALA A 14 -46.21 -10.05 -12.78
C ALA A 14 -45.29 -8.80 -12.72
N THR A 15 -45.88 -7.61 -12.71
CA THR A 15 -45.12 -6.35 -12.58
C THR A 15 -44.55 -6.19 -11.18
N TRP A 16 -45.30 -6.55 -10.13
CA TRP A 16 -44.77 -6.55 -8.76
C TRP A 16 -43.60 -7.51 -8.57
N LYS A 17 -43.69 -8.72 -9.15
CA LYS A 17 -42.60 -9.71 -9.13
C LYS A 17 -41.34 -9.18 -9.83
N ARG A 18 -41.51 -8.48 -10.96
CA ARG A 18 -40.41 -7.89 -11.73
C ARG A 18 -39.75 -6.72 -11.00
N LEU A 19 -40.52 -5.83 -10.36
CA LEU A 19 -39.94 -4.74 -9.57
C LEU A 19 -39.12 -5.28 -8.40
N ARG A 20 -39.62 -6.31 -7.69
CA ARG A 20 -38.92 -6.90 -6.55
C ARG A 20 -37.59 -7.58 -6.94
N THR A 21 -37.56 -8.30 -8.06
CA THR A 21 -36.31 -8.89 -8.56
C THR A 21 -35.33 -7.87 -9.09
N ASN A 22 -35.81 -6.75 -9.66
CA ASN A 22 -34.94 -5.66 -10.09
C ASN A 22 -34.33 -4.91 -8.90
N SER A 23 -35.13 -4.61 -7.87
CA SER A 23 -34.68 -3.95 -6.63
C SER A 23 -33.60 -4.77 -5.92
N SER A 24 -33.82 -6.07 -5.76
CA SER A 24 -32.84 -6.97 -5.11
C SER A 24 -31.56 -7.20 -5.92
N ARG A 25 -31.59 -7.01 -7.24
CA ARG A 25 -30.37 -7.00 -8.07
C ARG A 25 -29.57 -5.73 -7.87
N GLN A 26 -30.24 -4.56 -7.87
CA GLN A 26 -29.57 -3.28 -7.64
C GLN A 26 -28.93 -3.20 -6.25
N GLU A 27 -29.59 -3.71 -5.20
CA GLU A 27 -29.01 -3.77 -3.84
C GLU A 27 -27.76 -4.65 -3.78
N LYS A 28 -27.75 -5.80 -4.46
CA LYS A 28 -26.59 -6.71 -4.49
C LYS A 28 -25.42 -6.12 -5.28
N GLU A 29 -25.70 -5.37 -6.34
CA GLU A 29 -24.70 -4.73 -7.19
C GLU A 29 -24.09 -3.49 -6.51
N GLY A 30 -24.92 -2.69 -5.83
CA GLY A 30 -24.45 -1.59 -4.97
C GLY A 30 -23.56 -2.09 -3.83
N ARG A 31 -23.98 -3.14 -3.11
CA ARG A 31 -23.19 -3.73 -2.02
C ARG A 31 -21.84 -4.30 -2.49
N LYS A 32 -21.81 -4.96 -3.66
CA LYS A 32 -20.55 -5.45 -4.25
C LYS A 32 -19.59 -4.32 -4.65
N THR A 33 -20.14 -3.17 -5.04
CA THR A 33 -19.35 -2.00 -5.44
C THR A 33 -18.77 -1.31 -4.21
N GLU A 34 -19.58 -1.14 -3.16
CA GLU A 34 -19.12 -0.62 -1.86
C GLU A 34 -18.06 -1.52 -1.20
N GLU A 35 -18.25 -2.85 -1.20
CA GLU A 35 -17.26 -3.78 -0.64
C GLU A 35 -15.90 -3.66 -1.36
N LYS A 36 -15.90 -3.58 -2.70
CA LYS A 36 -14.68 -3.35 -3.49
C LYS A 36 -14.01 -2.01 -3.21
N GLU A 37 -14.79 -0.95 -3.05
CA GLU A 37 -14.24 0.36 -2.71
C GLU A 37 -13.64 0.40 -1.30
N THR A 38 -14.25 -0.30 -0.34
CA THR A 38 -13.70 -0.42 1.01
C THR A 38 -12.44 -1.26 1.03
N GLU A 39 -12.39 -2.35 0.26
CA GLU A 39 -11.22 -3.21 0.12
C GLU A 39 -10.03 -2.46 -0.50
N ALA A 40 -10.27 -1.71 -1.58
CA ALA A 40 -9.24 -0.87 -2.21
C ALA A 40 -8.72 0.22 -1.27
N LYS A 41 -9.60 0.88 -0.50
CA LYS A 41 -9.19 1.89 0.50
C LYS A 41 -8.37 1.27 1.63
N THR A 42 -8.70 0.05 2.07
CA THR A 42 -7.92 -0.65 3.10
C THR A 42 -6.56 -1.09 2.60
N ASP A 43 -6.46 -1.50 1.33
CA ASP A 43 -5.20 -1.88 0.66
C ASP A 43 -4.27 -0.67 0.54
N GLU A 44 -4.78 0.48 0.06
CA GLU A 44 -4.02 1.74 0.01
C GLU A 44 -3.53 2.20 1.38
N VAL A 45 -4.34 2.02 2.43
CA VAL A 45 -3.94 2.38 3.81
C VAL A 45 -2.86 1.43 4.34
N ALA A 46 -2.92 0.14 3.98
CA ALA A 46 -1.89 -0.83 4.33
C ALA A 46 -0.56 -0.52 3.62
N ASP A 47 -0.59 -0.24 2.31
CA ASP A 47 0.59 0.16 1.54
C ASP A 47 1.28 1.42 2.12
N LEU A 48 0.47 2.39 2.56
CA LEU A 48 0.99 3.59 3.20
C LEU A 48 1.59 3.33 4.58
N ALA A 49 1.10 2.33 5.32
CA ALA A 49 1.68 1.92 6.59
C ALA A 49 3.04 1.25 6.35
N ASP A 50 3.11 0.30 5.42
CA ASP A 50 4.34 -0.41 5.05
C ASP A 50 5.42 0.55 4.54
N LEU A 51 5.03 1.57 3.78
CA LEU A 51 5.96 2.61 3.32
C LEU A 51 6.50 3.47 4.48
N LYS A 52 5.65 3.82 5.46
CA LYS A 52 6.07 4.58 6.63
C LYS A 52 7.05 3.79 7.49
N ASP A 53 6.79 2.50 7.69
CA ASP A 53 7.66 1.62 8.45
C ASP A 53 9.00 1.41 7.72
N SER A 54 8.96 1.22 6.40
CA SER A 54 10.15 1.16 5.56
C SER A 54 10.99 2.44 5.63
N LEU A 55 10.33 3.60 5.61
CA LEU A 55 11.00 4.90 5.74
C LEU A 55 11.62 5.09 7.12
N GLN A 56 10.95 4.63 8.18
CA GLN A 56 11.47 4.68 9.54
C GLN A 56 12.70 3.78 9.69
N ALA A 57 12.63 2.54 9.22
CA ALA A 57 13.77 1.63 9.20
C ALA A 57 14.96 2.21 8.42
N LEU A 58 14.71 2.87 7.27
CA LEU A 58 15.75 3.52 6.49
C LEU A 58 16.44 4.67 7.24
N LYS A 59 15.69 5.45 8.04
CA LYS A 59 16.27 6.51 8.88
C LYS A 59 17.19 5.91 9.95
N GLU A 60 16.78 4.81 10.58
CA GLU A 60 17.59 4.11 11.59
C GLU A 60 18.87 3.55 10.98
N VAL A 61 18.79 2.92 9.80
CA VAL A 61 19.96 2.47 9.03
C VAL A 61 20.88 3.66 8.70
N LYS A 62 20.32 4.80 8.28
CA LYS A 62 21.12 6.00 8.02
C LYS A 62 21.88 6.47 9.27
N ILE A 63 21.22 6.52 10.43
CA ILE A 63 21.85 6.92 11.70
C ILE A 63 23.01 5.98 12.03
N LEU A 64 22.78 4.66 11.97
CA LEU A 64 23.82 3.66 12.20
C LEU A 64 25.02 3.83 11.26
N LEU A 65 24.78 4.08 9.96
CA LEU A 65 25.87 4.33 9.01
C LEU A 65 26.65 5.61 9.32
N GLN A 66 26.01 6.62 9.92
CA GLN A 66 26.67 7.86 10.35
C GLN A 66 27.49 7.70 11.63
N GLU A 67 27.15 6.74 12.51
CA GLU A 67 27.92 6.44 13.72
C GLU A 67 29.26 5.76 13.41
N PHE A 68 29.35 5.02 12.30
CA PHE A 68 30.53 4.22 11.95
C PHE A 68 31.13 4.57 10.58
N PRO A 69 31.50 5.85 10.31
CA PRO A 69 32.01 6.25 8.99
C PRO A 69 33.35 5.60 8.67
N THR A 70 34.27 5.54 9.64
CA THR A 70 35.64 5.03 9.43
C THR A 70 35.66 3.53 9.13
N PRO A 71 34.98 2.65 9.89
CA PRO A 71 34.89 1.23 9.54
C PRO A 71 34.21 0.99 8.18
N LEU A 72 33.20 1.78 7.82
CA LEU A 72 32.48 1.63 6.55
C LEU A 72 33.37 1.96 5.35
N GLU A 73 34.14 3.06 5.44
CA GLU A 73 35.12 3.44 4.42
C GLU A 73 36.26 2.43 4.33
N ALA A 74 36.74 1.91 5.47
CA ALA A 74 37.75 0.85 5.50
C ALA A 74 37.24 -0.42 4.81
N ALA A 75 36.00 -0.83 5.07
CA ALA A 75 35.37 -1.96 4.39
C ALA A 75 35.23 -1.72 2.89
N ARG A 76 34.86 -0.49 2.47
CA ARG A 76 34.78 -0.11 1.06
C ARG A 76 36.13 -0.21 0.36
N ARG A 77 37.18 0.36 0.93
CA ARG A 77 38.55 0.30 0.41
C ARG A 77 39.09 -1.13 0.41
N SER A 78 38.78 -1.92 1.44
CA SER A 78 39.17 -3.34 1.52
C SER A 78 38.56 -4.20 0.40
N ARG A 79 37.37 -3.86 -0.11
CA ARG A 79 36.79 -4.53 -1.28
C ARG A 79 37.55 -4.22 -2.58
N GLN A 80 38.23 -3.08 -2.65
CA GLN A 80 39.00 -2.63 -3.82
C GLN A 80 40.45 -3.14 -3.80
N ALA A 81 40.97 -3.51 -2.62
CA ALA A 81 42.30 -4.07 -2.46
C ALA A 81 42.43 -5.47 -3.10
N LYS A 82 43.55 -5.69 -3.78
CA LYS A 82 43.84 -6.91 -4.54
C LYS A 82 44.42 -8.00 -3.65
N THR A 83 45.23 -7.61 -2.68
CA THR A 83 45.95 -8.56 -1.82
C THR A 83 45.40 -8.60 -0.40
N LYS A 84 45.64 -9.71 0.30
CA LYS A 84 45.27 -9.83 1.72
C LYS A 84 46.03 -8.85 2.61
N GLN A 85 47.28 -8.54 2.27
CA GLN A 85 48.12 -7.59 2.99
C GLN A 85 47.57 -6.17 2.88
N GLU A 86 47.18 -5.73 1.68
CA GLU A 86 46.53 -4.42 1.47
C GLU A 86 45.24 -4.30 2.29
N LYS A 87 44.40 -5.35 2.31
CA LYS A 87 43.18 -5.38 3.13
C LYS A 87 43.50 -5.25 4.61
N ALA A 88 44.49 -5.98 5.10
CA ALA A 88 44.92 -5.90 6.49
C ALA A 88 45.40 -4.50 6.86
N LEU A 89 46.21 -3.86 6.01
CA LEU A 89 46.68 -2.49 6.23
C LEU A 89 45.53 -1.49 6.30
N ILE A 90 44.57 -1.57 5.37
CA ILE A 90 43.40 -0.68 5.36
C ILE A 90 42.60 -0.79 6.67
N VAL A 91 42.37 -2.01 7.16
CA VAL A 91 41.63 -2.24 8.41
C VAL A 91 42.44 -1.76 9.62
N LEU A 92 43.74 -2.05 9.65
CA LEU A 92 44.62 -1.62 10.76
C LEU A 92 44.68 -0.10 10.87
N SER A 93 44.87 0.63 9.77
CA SER A 93 44.85 2.10 9.77
C SER A 93 43.51 2.66 10.29
N ALA A 94 42.40 2.06 9.89
CA ALA A 94 41.07 2.48 10.34
C ALA A 94 40.85 2.27 11.85
N LEU A 95 41.48 1.25 12.45
CA LEU A 95 41.40 0.97 13.88
C LEU A 95 42.36 1.83 14.71
N MET A 96 43.49 2.24 14.12
CA MET A 96 44.49 3.07 14.79
C MET A 96 44.11 4.55 14.86
N GLY A 97 43.07 4.98 14.13
CA GLY A 97 42.55 6.34 14.21
C GLY A 97 43.42 7.39 13.52
N ASP A 98 44.18 7.00 12.49
CA ASP A 98 44.94 7.91 11.62
C ASP A 98 44.06 8.98 10.95
#